data_AF-A0A3D0QEK1-F1
#
_entry.id   AF-A0A3D0QEK1-F1
#
_cell.length_a   1.000
_cell.length_b   1.000
_cell.length_c   1.000
_cell.angle_alpha   90.00
_cell.angle_beta   90.00
_cell.angle_gamma   90.00
#
_symmetry.space_group_name_H-M   'P 1'
#
loop_
_entity.id
_entity.type
_entity.pdbx_description
1 polymer ?
#
loop_
_entity_poly.entity_id
_entity_poly.type
_entity_poly.pdbx_seq_one_letter_code
_entity_poly.pdbx_strand_id
1 'polypeptide(L)'
;VFTGITAAMTAFCITNPKACFGSCPTFYVSDGDTMRLQAEGFSSSIAPSLEAADVDALYHGRSNNGTVNIVMRNEALETHVVRYVDLLVVPRKEACRVFSEGDRRFWESTSVNPPLSAQAPEGDCLPLVRNADGIERFSRADETYLGAKETLDLAFRVRPDRSYGLVIACRQTLLPTYMLYQAFAYMGSDVGHWLAQMERKAVPKQYSSMELLLGGIEAMTRGEDGQWKIQGAIDEHGPLATDVHIISLSTLRDSTLSVRLRMTKGTWRIDYVALAELSQELQPVRLRPRIVLRNNQEDSEALALLLDSSKVLVTLPGDTYTLAYNLPDSYPDYELFLESRGYYLEWIRKEWIDEQDPMYLAEMFLTPESALRRMTKEFNRVEAQMEDCFWRSRYAKQ
;
A
#
# COMPACT_ATOMS: atom_id res chain seq x y z
N VAL A 1 18.36 -29.84 -4.14
CA VAL A 1 19.52 -28.94 -3.91
C VAL A 1 18.96 -27.73 -3.16
N PHE A 2 19.05 -27.72 -1.83
CA PHE A 2 18.20 -26.88 -0.96
C PHE A 2 19.00 -26.02 0.03
N THR A 3 20.32 -25.88 -0.17
CA THR A 3 21.24 -25.57 0.94
C THR A 3 22.12 -24.34 0.76
N GLY A 4 22.27 -23.77 -0.44
CA GLY A 4 23.21 -22.67 -0.69
C GLY A 4 22.63 -21.28 -0.47
N ILE A 5 21.49 -20.98 -1.11
CA ILE A 5 20.85 -19.64 -1.09
C ILE A 5 20.01 -19.45 0.19
N THR A 6 19.42 -20.55 0.70
CA THR A 6 18.71 -20.62 1.97
C THR A 6 19.60 -20.26 3.16
N ALA A 7 20.87 -20.68 3.18
CA ALA A 7 21.76 -20.42 4.33
C ALA A 7 22.10 -18.94 4.54
N ALA A 8 22.32 -18.17 3.46
CA ALA A 8 22.63 -16.75 3.55
C ALA A 8 21.38 -15.91 3.91
N MET A 9 20.22 -16.25 3.33
CA MET A 9 18.93 -15.63 3.66
C MET A 9 18.52 -15.96 5.11
N THR A 10 18.71 -17.20 5.54
CA THR A 10 18.51 -17.62 6.94
C THR A 10 19.46 -16.89 7.90
N ALA A 11 20.75 -16.77 7.57
CA ALA A 11 21.69 -16.05 8.43
C ALA A 11 21.34 -14.56 8.57
N PHE A 12 20.92 -13.92 7.47
CA PHE A 12 20.54 -12.51 7.47
C PHE A 12 19.23 -12.27 8.24
N CYS A 13 18.22 -13.11 8.02
CA CYS A 13 16.95 -13.03 8.76
C CYS A 13 17.06 -13.41 10.24
N ILE A 14 18.05 -14.22 10.63
CA ILE A 14 18.37 -14.42 12.05
C ILE A 14 18.89 -13.13 12.69
N THR A 15 19.70 -12.34 11.97
CA THR A 15 20.28 -11.10 12.52
C THR A 15 19.32 -9.91 12.51
N ASN A 16 18.30 -9.92 11.64
CA ASN A 16 17.28 -8.88 11.56
C ASN A 16 15.91 -9.47 11.19
N PRO A 17 15.27 -10.22 12.11
CA PRO A 17 14.06 -11.00 11.81
C PRO A 17 12.85 -10.14 11.48
N LYS A 18 12.86 -8.86 11.86
CA LYS A 18 11.79 -7.89 11.55
C LYS A 18 11.97 -7.19 10.20
N ALA A 19 13.12 -7.37 9.56
CA ALA A 19 13.36 -6.88 8.20
C ALA A 19 13.12 -7.95 7.14
N CYS A 20 12.63 -9.13 7.54
CA CYS A 20 12.41 -10.24 6.63
C CYS A 20 10.93 -10.56 6.46
N PHE A 21 10.59 -10.91 5.21
CA PHE A 21 9.27 -11.29 4.74
C PHE A 21 8.26 -10.15 4.81
N GLY A 22 7.65 -9.86 3.66
CA GLY A 22 6.49 -8.97 3.57
C GLY A 22 5.27 -9.52 4.30
N SER A 23 4.22 -8.72 4.28
CA SER A 23 2.88 -9.14 4.63
C SER A 23 1.98 -8.84 3.42
N CYS A 24 0.81 -9.47 3.38
CA CYS A 24 -0.22 -9.39 2.34
C CYS A 24 0.07 -10.08 0.98
N PRO A 25 -0.96 -10.47 0.21
CA PRO A 25 -0.80 -10.95 -1.17
C PRO A 25 -0.30 -9.87 -2.12
N THR A 26 0.69 -10.24 -2.92
CA THR A 26 1.23 -9.39 -3.98
C THR A 26 0.60 -9.72 -5.32
N PHE A 27 0.29 -8.69 -6.09
CA PHE A 27 -0.37 -8.82 -7.39
C PHE A 27 0.50 -8.24 -8.51
N TYR A 28 0.74 -9.06 -9.53
CA TYR A 28 1.53 -8.69 -10.69
C TYR A 28 0.66 -8.61 -11.93
N VAL A 29 0.86 -7.56 -12.73
CA VAL A 29 0.18 -7.36 -14.01
C VAL A 29 1.22 -6.96 -15.06
N SER A 30 0.96 -7.30 -16.33
CA SER A 30 1.86 -6.91 -17.41
C SER A 30 1.73 -5.42 -17.71
N ASP A 31 2.86 -4.74 -17.92
CA ASP A 31 2.91 -3.35 -18.41
C ASP A 31 2.96 -3.25 -19.94
N GLY A 32 2.84 -4.39 -20.65
CA GLY A 32 3.06 -4.54 -22.08
C GLY A 32 4.38 -5.24 -22.45
N ASP A 33 5.40 -5.11 -21.61
CA ASP A 33 6.74 -5.66 -21.86
C ASP A 33 7.10 -6.77 -20.84
N THR A 34 6.77 -6.55 -19.57
CA THR A 34 7.15 -7.38 -18.42
C THR A 34 6.01 -7.48 -17.40
N MET A 35 6.08 -8.47 -16.50
CA MET A 35 5.20 -8.54 -15.33
C MET A 35 5.78 -7.64 -14.23
N ARG A 36 4.98 -6.69 -13.73
CA ARG A 36 5.38 -5.80 -12.63
C ARG A 36 4.48 -6.00 -11.42
N LEU A 37 5.05 -5.84 -10.22
CA LEU A 37 4.26 -5.68 -9.01
C LEU A 37 3.46 -4.37 -9.15
N GLN A 38 2.16 -4.43 -8.91
CA GLN A 38 1.26 -3.29 -9.07
C GLN A 38 0.33 -3.06 -7.88
N ALA A 39 0.13 -4.06 -7.03
CA ALA A 39 -0.82 -3.98 -5.93
C ALA A 39 -0.45 -4.92 -4.77
N GLU A 40 -0.96 -4.58 -3.58
CA GLU A 40 -0.79 -5.27 -2.30
C GLU A 40 -2.13 -5.37 -1.60
N GLY A 41 -2.81 -6.52 -1.76
CA GLY A 41 -4.21 -6.60 -1.35
C GLY A 41 -4.39 -6.65 0.17
N PHE A 42 -5.29 -5.82 0.69
CA PHE A 42 -5.78 -5.85 2.07
C PHE A 42 -4.66 -5.80 3.12
N SER A 43 -3.67 -4.92 2.90
CA SER A 43 -2.44 -4.76 3.70
C SER A 43 -2.65 -4.50 5.20
N SER A 44 -3.82 -4.01 5.61
CA SER A 44 -4.18 -3.76 7.02
C SER A 44 -5.04 -4.88 7.65
N SER A 45 -5.47 -5.88 6.88
CA SER A 45 -6.38 -6.94 7.32
C SER A 45 -5.63 -8.11 7.97
N ILE A 46 -4.98 -7.87 9.11
CA ILE A 46 -4.13 -8.86 9.81
C ILE A 46 -4.91 -9.89 10.66
N ALA A 47 -6.24 -9.84 10.61
CA ALA A 47 -7.13 -10.72 11.38
C ALA A 47 -8.53 -10.78 10.75
N PRO A 48 -9.34 -11.81 11.04
CA PRO A 48 -10.69 -11.95 10.50
C PRO A 48 -11.61 -10.75 10.80
N SER A 49 -11.53 -10.18 12.00
CA SER A 49 -12.34 -9.00 12.38
C SER A 49 -11.95 -7.72 11.65
N LEU A 50 -10.76 -7.68 11.05
CA LEU A 50 -10.23 -6.55 10.28
C LEU A 50 -10.41 -6.72 8.77
N GLU A 51 -11.00 -7.82 8.33
CA GLU A 51 -11.20 -8.12 6.92
C GLU A 51 -11.94 -7.00 6.19
N ALA A 52 -11.25 -6.37 5.24
CA ALA A 52 -11.77 -5.30 4.41
C ALA A 52 -11.62 -5.61 2.92
N ALA A 53 -12.39 -4.88 2.11
CA ALA A 53 -12.11 -4.79 0.68
C ALA A 53 -11.08 -3.68 0.46
N ASP A 54 -10.23 -3.86 -0.53
CA ASP A 54 -9.16 -2.96 -0.91
C ASP A 54 -9.22 -2.71 -2.41
N VAL A 55 -8.89 -1.49 -2.84
CA VAL A 55 -8.92 -1.09 -4.26
C VAL A 55 -7.60 -0.45 -4.65
N ASP A 56 -6.74 -1.22 -5.32
CA ASP A 56 -5.44 -0.76 -5.79
C ASP A 56 -5.50 -0.34 -7.26
N ALA A 57 -4.83 0.76 -7.61
CA ALA A 57 -4.65 1.16 -9.00
C ALA A 57 -3.61 0.26 -9.71
N LEU A 58 -4.03 -0.44 -10.77
CA LEU A 58 -3.12 -1.15 -11.66
C LEU A 58 -2.55 -0.17 -12.70
N TYR A 59 -1.86 0.87 -12.22
CA TYR A 59 -1.56 2.10 -12.94
C TYR A 59 -0.78 1.91 -14.26
N HIS A 60 0.09 0.90 -14.32
CA HIS A 60 0.83 0.52 -15.52
C HIS A 60 0.25 -0.72 -16.21
N GLY A 61 -0.78 -1.34 -15.64
CA GLY A 61 -1.40 -2.55 -16.15
C GLY A 61 -1.94 -2.36 -17.57
N ARG A 62 -1.61 -3.29 -18.45
CA ARG A 62 -2.12 -3.36 -19.82
C ARG A 62 -2.85 -4.66 -20.07
N SER A 63 -3.86 -4.58 -20.93
CA SER A 63 -4.49 -5.76 -21.50
C SER A 63 -3.73 -6.27 -22.71
N ASN A 64 -3.89 -7.56 -23.00
CA ASN A 64 -3.42 -8.21 -24.21
C ASN A 64 -4.62 -8.85 -24.92
N ASN A 65 -4.97 -8.32 -26.10
CA ASN A 65 -6.10 -8.81 -26.90
C ASN A 65 -7.40 -8.95 -26.10
N GLY A 66 -7.77 -7.91 -25.34
CA GLY A 66 -8.99 -7.90 -24.53
C GLY A 66 -8.94 -8.79 -23.28
N THR A 67 -7.78 -9.36 -22.93
CA THR A 67 -7.60 -10.15 -21.71
C THR A 67 -6.61 -9.47 -20.77
N VAL A 68 -6.90 -9.48 -19.47
CA VAL A 68 -5.97 -9.08 -18.41
C VAL A 68 -5.63 -10.31 -17.59
N ASN A 69 -4.34 -10.58 -17.39
CA ASN A 69 -3.85 -11.63 -16.51
C ASN A 69 -3.20 -11.01 -15.28
N ILE A 70 -3.69 -11.39 -14.11
CA ILE A 70 -3.16 -10.94 -12.82
C ILE A 70 -2.55 -12.15 -12.12
N VAL A 71 -1.32 -12.03 -11.65
CA VAL A 71 -0.65 -13.09 -10.89
C VAL A 71 -0.67 -12.71 -9.42
N MET A 72 -1.43 -13.45 -8.61
CA MET A 72 -1.47 -13.33 -7.15
C MET A 72 -0.44 -14.29 -6.55
N ARG A 73 0.38 -13.80 -5.62
CA ARG A 73 1.39 -14.62 -4.93
C ARG A 73 1.33 -14.46 -3.42
N ASN A 74 1.68 -15.54 -2.73
CA ASN A 74 2.05 -15.50 -1.33
C ASN A 74 3.57 -15.54 -1.22
N GLU A 75 4.19 -14.39 -0.99
CA GLU A 75 5.66 -14.22 -0.94
C GLU A 75 6.16 -13.97 0.50
N ALA A 76 5.31 -14.27 1.48
CA ALA A 76 5.47 -13.96 2.89
C ALA A 76 5.31 -15.23 3.74
N LEU A 77 5.71 -15.16 5.02
CA LEU A 77 5.44 -16.23 5.99
C LEU A 77 4.09 -16.00 6.65
N GLU A 78 3.02 -16.15 5.87
CA GLU A 78 1.66 -15.89 6.34
C GLU A 78 0.66 -16.82 5.64
N THR A 79 -0.52 -16.94 6.22
CA THR A 79 -1.67 -17.60 5.59
C THR A 79 -2.60 -16.54 5.03
N HIS A 80 -2.87 -16.54 3.73
CA HIS A 80 -3.93 -15.68 3.17
C HIS A 80 -5.27 -16.37 3.21
N VAL A 81 -6.31 -15.62 3.53
CA VAL A 81 -7.71 -16.04 3.42
C VAL A 81 -8.40 -15.06 2.49
N VAL A 82 -8.53 -15.46 1.23
CA VAL A 82 -8.99 -14.60 0.12
C VAL A 82 -10.46 -14.90 -0.16
N ARG A 83 -11.33 -13.89 -0.09
CA ARG A 83 -12.76 -14.02 -0.46
C ARG A 83 -12.97 -13.85 -1.95
N TYR A 84 -12.39 -12.81 -2.52
CA TYR A 84 -12.47 -12.54 -3.94
C TYR A 84 -11.29 -11.68 -4.39
N VAL A 85 -11.04 -11.75 -5.69
CA VAL A 85 -10.07 -10.93 -6.41
C VAL A 85 -10.77 -10.54 -7.72
N ASP A 86 -11.44 -9.41 -7.69
CA ASP A 86 -12.18 -8.87 -8.83
C ASP A 86 -11.35 -7.78 -9.51
N LEU A 87 -11.63 -7.55 -10.79
CA LEU A 87 -11.03 -6.48 -11.58
C LEU A 87 -12.09 -5.42 -11.85
N LEU A 88 -11.86 -4.19 -11.38
CA LEU A 88 -12.67 -3.03 -11.73
C LEU A 88 -12.07 -2.38 -12.97
N VAL A 89 -12.89 -2.22 -14.01
CA VAL A 89 -12.48 -1.59 -15.26
C VAL A 89 -13.31 -0.35 -15.49
N VAL A 90 -12.64 0.79 -15.67
CA VAL A 90 -13.32 2.06 -15.91
C VAL A 90 -13.02 2.51 -17.34
N PRO A 91 -14.05 2.68 -18.19
CA PRO A 91 -13.86 3.18 -19.54
C PRO A 91 -13.09 4.50 -19.56
N ARG A 92 -12.08 4.61 -20.41
CA ARG A 92 -11.35 5.88 -20.59
C ARG A 92 -11.25 6.25 -22.06
N LYS A 93 -11.27 7.56 -22.32
CA LYS A 93 -10.96 8.12 -23.65
C LYS A 93 -9.46 8.19 -23.85
N GLU A 94 -9.04 8.26 -25.11
CA GLU A 94 -7.65 8.53 -25.46
C GLU A 94 -7.16 9.83 -24.77
N ALA A 95 -5.95 9.78 -24.22
CA ALA A 95 -5.31 10.85 -23.41
C ALA A 95 -5.97 11.20 -22.06
N CYS A 96 -7.09 10.57 -21.68
CA CYS A 96 -7.67 10.72 -20.34
C CYS A 96 -7.15 9.63 -19.40
N ARG A 97 -7.15 9.92 -18.09
CA ARG A 97 -6.86 8.95 -17.03
C ARG A 97 -8.05 8.85 -16.08
N VAL A 98 -8.15 7.74 -15.37
CA VAL A 98 -9.09 7.60 -14.25
C VAL A 98 -8.31 7.37 -12.97
N PHE A 99 -8.75 7.98 -11.87
CA PHE A 99 -8.14 7.80 -10.55
C PHE A 99 -9.20 7.41 -9.53
N SER A 100 -8.82 6.59 -8.55
CA SER A 100 -9.68 6.22 -7.44
C SER A 100 -9.50 7.19 -6.27
N GLU A 101 -10.60 7.69 -5.73
CA GLU A 101 -10.65 8.50 -4.51
C GLU A 101 -11.26 7.65 -3.38
N GLY A 102 -10.38 7.03 -2.59
CA GLY A 102 -10.74 5.90 -1.72
C GLY A 102 -11.26 4.72 -2.55
N ASP A 103 -12.05 3.83 -1.94
CA ASP A 103 -12.37 2.52 -2.56
C ASP A 103 -13.56 2.53 -3.54
N ARG A 104 -14.20 3.69 -3.78
CA ARG A 104 -15.55 3.70 -4.39
C ARG A 104 -15.82 4.78 -5.44
N ARG A 105 -15.00 5.82 -5.52
CA ARG A 105 -15.26 6.95 -6.42
C ARG A 105 -14.15 7.02 -7.46
N PHE A 106 -14.52 7.06 -8.73
CA PHE A 106 -13.58 7.06 -9.84
C PHE A 106 -13.74 8.36 -10.64
N TRP A 107 -12.66 9.11 -10.80
CA TRP A 107 -12.70 10.41 -11.46
C TRP A 107 -12.02 10.39 -12.82
N GLU A 108 -12.73 10.77 -13.89
CA GLU A 108 -12.13 11.04 -15.20
C GLU A 108 -11.32 12.33 -15.14
N SER A 109 -10.03 12.23 -15.51
CA SER A 109 -9.14 13.36 -15.67
C SER A 109 -8.79 13.62 -17.14
N THR A 110 -8.93 14.87 -17.56
CA THR A 110 -8.62 15.32 -18.92
C THR A 110 -7.18 15.77 -19.10
N SER A 111 -6.45 16.00 -18.00
CA SER A 111 -5.03 16.35 -18.03
C SER A 111 -4.40 16.12 -16.67
N VAL A 112 -3.18 15.59 -16.66
CA VAL A 112 -2.40 15.34 -15.45
C VAL A 112 -1.07 16.07 -15.57
N ASN A 113 -0.84 17.07 -14.72
CA ASN A 113 0.31 17.97 -14.84
C ASN A 113 1.26 17.81 -13.64
N PRO A 114 2.57 17.64 -13.85
CA PRO A 114 3.52 17.56 -12.75
C PRO A 114 3.68 18.92 -12.05
N PRO A 115 4.24 18.95 -10.83
CA PRO A 115 4.56 20.19 -10.14
C PRO A 115 5.58 21.02 -10.93
N LEU A 116 5.50 22.33 -10.78
CA LEU A 116 6.50 23.30 -11.26
C LEU A 116 7.75 23.31 -10.37
N SER A 117 7.60 22.98 -9.09
CA SER A 117 8.68 22.87 -8.10
C SER A 117 8.25 21.92 -7.00
N ALA A 118 9.22 21.19 -6.43
CA ALA A 118 9.03 20.37 -5.24
C ALA A 118 10.23 20.57 -4.29
N GLN A 119 9.97 20.94 -3.04
CA GLN A 119 11.01 21.28 -2.06
C GLN A 119 10.74 20.60 -0.73
N ALA A 120 11.77 19.98 -0.17
CA ALA A 120 11.76 19.34 1.14
C ALA A 120 13.02 19.73 1.93
N PRO A 121 13.19 19.34 3.20
CA PRO A 121 14.39 19.67 3.98
C PRO A 121 15.71 19.24 3.33
N GLU A 122 15.69 18.20 2.49
CA GLU A 122 16.82 17.70 1.71
C GLU A 122 17.12 18.51 0.43
N GLY A 123 16.26 19.47 0.05
CA GLY A 123 16.43 20.33 -1.12
C GLY A 123 15.39 20.09 -2.23
N ASP A 124 15.81 20.21 -3.49
CA ASP A 124 14.95 20.04 -4.66
C ASP A 124 14.61 18.57 -4.88
N CYS A 125 13.33 18.24 -4.77
CA CYS A 125 12.79 16.90 -4.98
C CYS A 125 12.07 16.75 -6.32
N LEU A 126 11.99 17.81 -7.15
CA LEU A 126 11.21 17.78 -8.38
C LEU A 126 11.56 16.60 -9.30
N PRO A 127 12.85 16.23 -9.50
CA PRO A 127 13.20 15.09 -10.34
C PRO A 127 12.63 13.74 -9.87
N LEU A 128 12.38 13.58 -8.56
CA LEU A 128 11.94 12.33 -7.93
C LEU A 128 10.41 12.18 -7.84
N VAL A 129 9.65 13.23 -8.17
CA VAL A 129 8.18 13.21 -8.03
C VAL A 129 7.44 13.63 -9.29
N ARG A 130 8.16 13.97 -10.36
CA ARG A 130 7.59 14.48 -11.61
C ARG A 130 7.08 13.41 -12.56
N ASN A 131 7.53 12.16 -12.42
CA ASN A 131 7.12 11.03 -13.26
C ASN A 131 6.84 9.83 -12.35
N ALA A 132 5.87 8.99 -12.71
CA ALA A 132 5.71 7.67 -12.10
C ALA A 132 6.65 6.67 -12.80
N ASP A 133 7.92 6.67 -12.39
CA ASP A 133 8.99 5.86 -13.02
C ASP A 133 9.67 4.87 -12.06
N GLY A 134 9.23 4.82 -10.81
CA GLY A 134 9.78 3.97 -9.76
C GLY A 134 11.00 4.57 -9.04
N ILE A 135 11.40 5.81 -9.35
CA ILE A 135 12.50 6.51 -8.66
C ILE A 135 11.93 7.39 -7.55
N GLU A 136 11.82 6.79 -6.37
CA GLU A 136 11.07 7.37 -5.25
C GLU A 136 11.84 8.40 -4.41
N ARG A 137 11.12 9.42 -3.94
CA ARG A 137 11.53 10.31 -2.85
C ARG A 137 11.19 9.67 -1.50
N PHE A 138 12.17 9.62 -0.59
CA PHE A 138 11.98 9.22 0.81
C PHE A 138 13.06 9.86 1.70
N SER A 139 12.79 9.96 3.01
CA SER A 139 13.77 10.38 4.01
C SER A 139 14.07 9.25 5.00
N ARG A 140 15.11 9.40 5.81
CA ARG A 140 15.27 8.60 7.02
C ARG A 140 14.30 9.04 8.10
N ALA A 141 13.92 8.11 8.97
CA ALA A 141 13.19 8.37 10.20
C ALA A 141 13.99 9.32 11.12
N ASP A 142 13.28 9.95 12.05
CA ASP A 142 13.93 10.85 12.98
C ASP A 142 14.80 10.12 14.01
N GLU A 143 15.94 10.71 14.35
CA GLU A 143 16.90 10.12 15.28
C GLU A 143 16.41 10.09 16.74
N THR A 144 15.37 10.88 17.07
CA THR A 144 14.90 11.06 18.44
C THR A 144 13.44 10.63 18.65
N TYR A 145 12.60 10.68 17.62
CA TYR A 145 11.19 10.35 17.73
C TYR A 145 10.57 9.88 16.41
N LEU A 146 10.22 8.60 16.31
CA LEU A 146 9.62 8.01 15.09
C LEU A 146 8.32 8.68 14.63
N GLY A 147 7.60 9.42 15.48
CA GLY A 147 6.40 10.18 15.10
C GLY A 147 6.67 11.62 14.61
N ALA A 148 7.93 12.01 14.43
CA ALA A 148 8.27 13.34 13.93
C ALA A 148 7.71 13.56 12.52
N LYS A 149 7.24 14.78 12.22
CA LYS A 149 6.65 15.11 10.92
C LYS A 149 7.67 15.77 10.00
N GLU A 150 7.48 15.59 8.70
CA GLU A 150 8.19 16.29 7.64
C GLU A 150 7.20 16.85 6.60
N THR A 151 7.71 17.67 5.68
CA THR A 151 6.90 18.31 4.65
C THR A 151 7.53 18.27 3.27
N LEU A 152 6.71 18.10 2.24
CA LEU A 152 7.06 18.32 0.84
C LEU A 152 6.19 19.46 0.29
N ASP A 153 6.82 20.58 -0.06
CA ASP A 153 6.17 21.78 -0.59
C ASP A 153 6.20 21.78 -2.12
N LEU A 154 5.04 21.94 -2.73
CA LEU A 154 4.80 21.79 -4.16
C LEU A 154 4.10 23.04 -4.72
N ALA A 155 4.42 23.38 -5.97
CA ALA A 155 3.73 24.44 -6.70
C ALA A 155 3.18 23.93 -8.02
N PHE A 156 1.94 24.30 -8.36
CA PHE A 156 1.28 23.94 -9.60
C PHE A 156 0.73 25.18 -10.32
N ARG A 157 0.58 25.05 -11.64
CA ARG A 157 -0.22 25.98 -12.45
C ARG A 157 -1.66 25.48 -12.50
N VAL A 158 -2.61 26.37 -12.28
CA VAL A 158 -4.04 26.07 -12.33
C VAL A 158 -4.79 27.08 -13.17
N ARG A 159 -5.95 26.68 -13.67
CA ARG A 159 -6.94 27.57 -14.28
C ARG A 159 -8.05 27.83 -13.26
N PRO A 160 -8.44 29.08 -13.03
CA PRO A 160 -9.56 29.39 -12.14
C PRO A 160 -10.85 28.67 -12.55
N ASP A 161 -11.71 28.41 -11.58
CA ASP A 161 -13.05 27.83 -11.76
C ASP A 161 -13.06 26.42 -12.41
N ARG A 162 -11.97 25.67 -12.21
CA ARG A 162 -11.86 24.25 -12.57
C ARG A 162 -11.77 23.37 -11.32
N SER A 163 -12.21 22.13 -11.48
CA SER A 163 -12.08 21.08 -10.46
C SER A 163 -10.74 20.39 -10.62
N TYR A 164 -10.02 20.22 -9.53
CA TYR A 164 -8.72 19.56 -9.52
C TYR A 164 -8.65 18.48 -8.46
N GLY A 165 -7.87 17.44 -8.74
CA GLY A 165 -7.47 16.44 -7.77
C GLY A 165 -5.95 16.34 -7.72
N LEU A 166 -5.41 16.21 -6.50
CA LEU A 166 -4.00 15.96 -6.29
C LEU A 166 -3.76 14.44 -6.36
N VAL A 167 -3.04 14.01 -7.38
CA VAL A 167 -2.63 12.63 -7.58
C VAL A 167 -1.32 12.41 -6.86
N ILE A 168 -1.23 11.33 -6.09
CA ILE A 168 0.00 10.94 -5.38
C ILE A 168 0.19 9.43 -5.59
N ALA A 169 1.33 9.05 -6.18
CA ALA A 169 1.78 7.66 -6.20
C ALA A 169 2.75 7.46 -5.03
N CYS A 170 2.39 6.58 -4.10
CA CYS A 170 3.17 6.37 -2.89
C CYS A 170 3.02 4.95 -2.35
N ARG A 171 3.96 4.59 -1.47
CA ARG A 171 3.88 3.42 -0.61
C ARG A 171 4.56 3.73 0.73
N GLN A 172 4.36 2.87 1.71
CA GLN A 172 5.08 3.00 2.97
C GLN A 172 6.54 2.54 2.85
N THR A 173 7.41 3.07 3.71
CA THR A 173 8.67 2.41 4.05
C THR A 173 8.38 1.23 4.98
N LEU A 174 9.40 0.47 5.37
CA LEU A 174 9.25 -0.63 6.30
C LEU A 174 9.12 -0.19 7.78
N LEU A 175 9.05 1.10 8.09
CA LEU A 175 8.86 1.58 9.47
C LEU A 175 7.55 1.05 10.11
N PRO A 176 6.38 1.16 9.46
CA PRO A 176 5.13 0.64 10.03
C PRO A 176 5.15 -0.89 10.15
N THR A 177 5.72 -1.59 9.17
CA THR A 177 5.95 -3.04 9.23
C THR A 177 6.83 -3.43 10.42
N TYR A 178 7.93 -2.71 10.66
CA TYR A 178 8.79 -2.92 11.83
C TYR A 178 7.99 -2.81 13.13
N MET A 179 7.15 -1.77 13.25
CA MET A 179 6.34 -1.53 14.44
C MET A 179 5.29 -2.61 14.65
N LEU A 180 4.62 -3.06 13.59
CA LEU A 180 3.69 -4.19 13.63
C LEU A 180 4.40 -5.46 14.12
N TYR A 181 5.56 -5.78 13.54
CA TYR A 181 6.35 -6.94 13.94
C TYR A 181 6.89 -6.84 15.37
N GLN A 182 7.20 -5.62 15.83
CA GLN A 182 7.58 -5.40 17.22
C GLN A 182 6.39 -5.59 18.19
N ALA A 183 5.18 -5.20 17.79
CA ALA A 183 3.97 -5.49 18.56
C ALA A 183 3.77 -7.01 18.70
N PHE A 184 3.89 -7.77 17.62
CA PHE A 184 3.83 -9.23 17.67
C PHE A 184 4.94 -9.84 18.52
N ALA A 185 6.15 -9.30 18.45
CA ALA A 185 7.27 -9.75 19.28
C ALA A 185 6.99 -9.52 20.78
N TYR A 186 6.47 -8.34 21.16
CA TYR A 186 6.09 -8.09 22.55
C TYR A 186 4.91 -8.94 23.04
N MET A 187 3.96 -9.30 22.16
CA MET A 187 2.93 -10.30 22.47
C MET A 187 3.54 -11.69 22.68
N GLY A 188 4.58 -12.03 21.90
CA GLY A 188 5.30 -13.30 21.97
C GLY A 188 4.38 -14.49 21.81
N SER A 189 4.49 -15.45 22.74
CA SER A 189 3.69 -16.68 22.75
C SER A 189 2.18 -16.44 22.95
N ASP A 190 1.77 -15.27 23.45
CA ASP A 190 0.38 -14.94 23.74
C ASP A 190 -0.35 -14.27 22.56
N VAL A 191 0.31 -14.05 21.42
CA VAL A 191 -0.28 -13.39 20.24
C VAL A 191 -1.60 -13.99 19.78
N GLY A 192 -1.74 -15.32 19.81
CA GLY A 192 -3.02 -15.98 19.50
C GLY A 192 -4.14 -15.62 20.48
N HIS A 193 -3.81 -15.43 21.76
CA HIS A 193 -4.77 -14.97 22.77
C HIS A 193 -5.19 -13.51 22.53
N TRP A 194 -4.23 -12.64 22.19
CA TRP A 194 -4.48 -11.24 21.86
C TRP A 194 -5.37 -11.09 20.62
N LEU A 195 -5.04 -11.77 19.53
CA LEU A 195 -5.87 -11.78 18.31
C LEU A 195 -7.27 -12.31 18.61
N ALA A 196 -7.39 -13.43 19.33
CA ALA A 196 -8.70 -13.95 19.71
C ALA A 196 -9.49 -13.01 20.64
N GLN A 197 -8.82 -12.19 21.45
CA GLN A 197 -9.49 -11.16 22.25
C GLN A 197 -9.97 -9.99 21.39
N MET A 198 -9.20 -9.60 20.38
CA MET A 198 -9.58 -8.59 19.38
C MET A 198 -10.84 -9.03 18.62
N GLU A 199 -10.97 -10.31 18.26
CA GLU A 199 -12.17 -10.85 17.61
C GLU A 199 -13.44 -10.75 18.48
N ARG A 200 -13.29 -10.80 19.82
CA ARG A 200 -14.42 -10.83 20.76
C ARG A 200 -14.87 -9.45 21.24
N LYS A 201 -14.04 -8.42 21.09
CA LYS A 201 -14.33 -7.05 21.51
C LYS A 201 -14.43 -6.20 20.25
N ALA A 202 -15.35 -5.23 20.21
CA ALA A 202 -15.20 -4.15 19.22
C ALA A 202 -13.80 -3.55 19.43
N VAL A 203 -12.93 -3.62 18.43
CA VAL A 203 -11.52 -3.20 18.49
C VAL A 203 -11.43 -1.90 19.29
N PRO A 204 -10.83 -1.91 20.50
CA PRO A 204 -10.75 -0.69 21.29
C PRO A 204 -10.03 0.38 20.49
N LYS A 205 -10.54 1.63 20.49
CA LYS A 205 -9.91 2.81 19.84
C LYS A 205 -8.41 3.02 20.18
N GLN A 206 -7.91 2.32 21.19
CA GLN A 206 -6.50 2.32 21.61
C GLN A 206 -5.59 1.50 20.68
N TYR A 207 -6.11 0.49 19.97
CA TYR A 207 -5.33 -0.32 19.02
C TYR A 207 -4.92 0.47 17.78
N SER A 208 -5.74 1.43 17.34
CA SER A 208 -5.44 2.32 16.22
C SER A 208 -4.54 3.50 16.61
N SER A 209 -4.12 3.64 17.88
CA SER A 209 -3.46 4.86 18.37
C SER A 209 -2.08 5.10 17.75
N MET A 210 -1.33 4.03 17.45
CA MET A 210 -0.02 4.14 16.80
C MET A 210 -0.14 4.42 15.30
N GLU A 211 -1.07 3.78 14.61
CA GLU A 211 -1.41 4.08 13.22
C GLU A 211 -1.89 5.53 13.08
N LEU A 212 -2.71 6.03 14.03
CA LEU A 212 -3.11 7.43 14.10
C LEU A 212 -1.93 8.39 14.30
N LEU A 213 -0.90 7.99 15.05
CA LEU A 213 0.28 8.84 15.26
C LEU A 213 1.17 8.91 14.02
N LEU A 214 1.38 7.80 13.32
CA LEU A 214 2.10 7.80 12.05
C LEU A 214 1.27 8.53 10.99
N GLY A 215 -0.01 8.22 10.89
CA GLY A 215 -0.98 8.87 10.00
C GLY A 215 -0.65 8.77 8.52
N GLY A 216 -1.60 9.23 7.72
CA GLY A 216 -1.47 9.35 6.28
C GLY A 216 -0.57 10.48 5.79
N ILE A 217 -0.56 10.66 4.47
CA ILE A 217 -0.03 11.86 3.82
C ILE A 217 -1.16 12.91 3.79
N GLU A 218 -1.08 13.93 4.64
CA GLU A 218 -2.04 15.04 4.64
C GLU A 218 -1.70 16.02 3.52
N ALA A 219 -2.63 16.22 2.58
CA ALA A 219 -2.50 17.24 1.55
C ALA A 219 -3.13 18.55 2.03
N MET A 220 -2.32 19.60 2.07
CA MET A 220 -2.71 20.94 2.49
C MET A 220 -2.58 21.93 1.35
N THR A 221 -3.50 22.87 1.23
CA THR A 221 -3.40 24.00 0.30
C THR A 221 -3.26 25.31 1.07
N ARG A 222 -2.60 26.30 0.47
CA ARG A 222 -2.46 27.62 1.07
C ARG A 222 -3.66 28.49 0.71
N GLY A 223 -4.40 28.96 1.71
CA GLY A 223 -5.52 29.88 1.52
C GLY A 223 -5.07 31.31 1.23
N GLU A 224 -6.03 32.17 0.85
CA GLU A 224 -5.83 33.61 0.64
C GLU A 224 -5.31 34.33 1.90
N ASP A 225 -5.67 33.82 3.08
CA ASP A 225 -5.19 34.25 4.40
C ASP A 225 -3.73 33.83 4.69
N GLY A 226 -3.09 33.14 3.74
CA GLY A 226 -1.74 32.60 3.86
C GLY A 226 -1.63 31.34 4.72
N GLN A 227 -2.74 30.85 5.30
CA GLN A 227 -2.77 29.68 6.18
C GLN A 227 -2.88 28.37 5.39
N TRP A 228 -2.31 27.30 5.94
CA TRP A 228 -2.43 25.96 5.36
C TRP A 228 -3.73 25.29 5.81
N LYS A 229 -4.53 24.81 4.85
CA LYS A 229 -5.81 24.12 5.08
C LYS A 229 -5.74 22.71 4.53
N ILE A 230 -6.03 21.72 5.36
CA ILE A 230 -6.08 20.31 4.96
C ILE A 230 -7.24 20.13 3.96
N GLN A 231 -6.94 19.50 2.82
CA GLN A 231 -7.92 19.13 1.79
C GLN A 231 -8.33 17.65 1.90
N GLY A 232 -7.40 16.80 2.35
CA GLY A 232 -7.62 15.39 2.57
C GLY A 232 -6.33 14.71 3.03
N ALA A 233 -6.39 13.39 3.22
CA ALA A 233 -5.23 12.56 3.51
C ALA A 233 -5.31 11.25 2.72
N ILE A 234 -4.15 10.68 2.41
CA ILE A 234 -4.03 9.31 1.89
C ILE A 234 -3.64 8.39 3.03
N ASP A 235 -4.43 7.34 3.21
CA ASP A 235 -4.16 6.25 4.12
C ASP A 235 -3.81 5.01 3.28
N GLU A 236 -2.52 4.74 3.16
CA GLU A 236 -1.93 3.60 2.44
C GLU A 236 -1.06 2.84 3.43
N HIS A 237 -1.07 1.50 3.38
CA HIS A 237 -0.47 0.62 4.37
C HIS A 237 0.60 -0.33 3.79
N GLY A 238 0.57 -0.59 2.47
CA GLY A 238 1.49 -1.50 1.79
C GLY A 238 2.90 -0.92 1.62
N PRO A 239 3.97 -1.68 1.94
CA PRO A 239 5.35 -1.25 1.70
C PRO A 239 5.96 -1.81 0.42
N LEU A 240 5.31 -2.69 -0.36
CA LEU A 240 5.88 -3.32 -1.55
C LEU A 240 5.49 -2.63 -2.88
N ALA A 241 4.21 -2.30 -3.07
CA ALA A 241 3.67 -1.77 -4.32
C ALA A 241 3.35 -0.28 -4.18
N THR A 242 3.72 0.51 -5.18
CA THR A 242 3.31 1.91 -5.27
C THR A 242 1.87 1.97 -5.75
N ASP A 243 0.95 2.41 -4.89
CA ASP A 243 -0.43 2.68 -5.27
C ASP A 243 -0.63 4.15 -5.63
N VAL A 244 -1.67 4.44 -6.42
CA VAL A 244 -1.96 5.77 -6.97
C VAL A 244 -3.32 6.27 -6.51
N HIS A 245 -3.26 7.26 -5.62
CA HIS A 245 -4.40 7.86 -4.98
C HIS A 245 -4.71 9.26 -5.54
N ILE A 246 -5.95 9.71 -5.38
CA ILE A 246 -6.33 11.11 -5.64
C ILE A 246 -7.06 11.74 -4.46
N ILE A 247 -6.74 13.00 -4.18
CA ILE A 247 -7.47 13.86 -3.24
C ILE A 247 -8.14 14.99 -4.02
N SER A 248 -9.46 15.03 -4.07
CA SER A 248 -10.19 16.16 -4.64
C SER A 248 -9.91 17.44 -3.86
N LEU A 249 -9.55 18.50 -4.58
CA LEU A 249 -9.28 19.81 -3.99
C LEU A 249 -10.53 20.68 -4.05
N SER A 250 -10.70 21.54 -3.05
CA SER A 250 -11.69 22.61 -3.12
C SER A 250 -11.44 23.55 -4.31
N THR A 251 -12.50 24.20 -4.80
CA THR A 251 -12.44 25.07 -5.97
C THR A 251 -11.40 26.17 -5.81
N LEU A 252 -10.47 26.23 -6.76
CA LEU A 252 -9.34 27.16 -6.75
C LEU A 252 -9.70 28.43 -7.51
N ARG A 253 -9.35 29.58 -6.92
CA ARG A 253 -9.61 30.91 -7.51
C ARG A 253 -8.36 31.55 -8.12
N ASP A 254 -7.18 31.14 -7.64
CA ASP A 254 -5.90 31.63 -8.14
C ASP A 254 -5.43 30.89 -9.39
N SER A 255 -4.43 31.45 -10.08
CA SER A 255 -3.75 30.82 -11.23
C SER A 255 -2.55 29.95 -10.84
N THR A 256 -2.17 30.00 -9.57
CA THR A 256 -1.10 29.19 -8.97
C THR A 256 -1.61 28.53 -7.71
N LEU A 257 -1.22 27.27 -7.52
CA LEU A 257 -1.59 26.49 -6.35
C LEU A 257 -0.34 26.08 -5.58
N SER A 258 -0.28 26.42 -4.30
CA SER A 258 0.71 25.89 -3.37
C SER A 258 0.10 24.74 -2.57
N VAL A 259 0.75 23.58 -2.64
CA VAL A 259 0.40 22.36 -1.91
C VAL A 259 1.53 22.04 -0.93
N ARG A 260 1.17 21.59 0.27
CA ARG A 260 2.10 21.00 1.23
C ARG A 260 1.61 19.62 1.58
N LEU A 261 2.44 18.61 1.35
CA LEU A 261 2.23 17.29 1.92
C LEU A 261 2.86 17.28 3.30
N ARG A 262 2.10 16.94 4.35
CA ARG A 262 2.60 16.74 5.71
C ARG A 262 2.45 15.26 6.05
N MET A 263 3.55 14.63 6.46
CA MET A 263 3.59 13.18 6.69
C MET A 263 4.57 12.85 7.82
N THR A 264 4.55 11.61 8.33
CA THR A 264 5.58 11.17 9.28
C THR A 264 6.89 10.93 8.57
N LYS A 265 7.95 11.48 9.18
CA LYS A 265 9.30 11.45 8.65
C LYS A 265 9.81 10.02 8.53
N GLY A 266 10.24 9.65 7.33
CA GLY A 266 10.74 8.31 7.03
C GLY A 266 9.69 7.21 6.96
N THR A 267 8.39 7.55 6.92
CA THR A 267 7.30 6.57 6.75
C THR A 267 6.89 6.37 5.29
N TRP A 268 7.19 7.34 4.41
CA TRP A 268 6.59 7.38 3.07
C TRP A 268 7.64 7.41 1.97
N ARG A 269 7.35 6.69 0.89
CA ARG A 269 8.06 6.75 -0.39
C ARG A 269 7.10 7.29 -1.43
N ILE A 270 7.50 8.35 -2.12
CA ILE A 270 6.66 9.07 -3.08
C ILE A 270 7.34 8.97 -4.44
N ASP A 271 6.68 8.31 -5.38
CA ASP A 271 7.18 8.17 -6.76
C ASP A 271 6.67 9.30 -7.66
N TYR A 272 5.45 9.77 -7.41
CA TYR A 272 4.81 10.72 -8.31
C TYR A 272 3.85 11.63 -7.55
N VAL A 273 3.86 12.91 -7.91
CA VAL A 273 2.81 13.86 -7.53
C VAL A 273 2.40 14.64 -8.75
N ALA A 274 1.10 14.81 -8.95
CA ALA A 274 0.57 15.60 -10.05
C ALA A 274 -0.77 16.23 -9.75
N LEU A 275 -1.14 17.21 -10.56
CA LEU A 275 -2.44 17.83 -10.52
C LEU A 275 -3.28 17.40 -11.72
N ALA A 276 -4.36 16.67 -11.43
CA ALA A 276 -5.34 16.19 -12.37
C ALA A 276 -6.50 17.20 -12.48
N GLU A 277 -6.83 17.66 -13.69
CA GLU A 277 -8.09 18.38 -13.92
C GLU A 277 -9.22 17.36 -13.98
N LEU A 278 -10.20 17.47 -13.09
CA LEU A 278 -11.32 16.54 -12.93
C LEU A 278 -12.50 16.98 -13.78
N SER A 279 -13.12 16.01 -14.46
CA SER A 279 -14.26 16.26 -15.34
C SER A 279 -15.57 15.70 -14.80
N GLN A 280 -15.64 14.39 -14.57
CA GLN A 280 -16.83 13.71 -14.06
C GLN A 280 -16.47 12.45 -13.28
N GLU A 281 -17.38 12.03 -12.41
CA GLU A 281 -17.31 10.73 -11.75
C GLU A 281 -17.79 9.63 -12.71
N LEU A 282 -17.09 8.51 -12.73
CA LEU A 282 -17.38 7.33 -13.54
C LEU A 282 -17.74 6.15 -12.63
N GLN A 283 -18.47 5.19 -13.19
CA GLN A 283 -18.80 3.94 -12.52
C GLN A 283 -17.98 2.80 -13.14
N PRO A 284 -17.30 1.99 -12.33
CA PRO A 284 -16.54 0.86 -12.83
C PRO A 284 -17.47 -0.28 -13.27
N VAL A 285 -17.02 -1.06 -14.24
CA VAL A 285 -17.56 -2.41 -14.48
C VAL A 285 -16.73 -3.39 -13.66
N ARG A 286 -17.38 -4.12 -12.76
CA ARG A 286 -16.74 -5.17 -11.97
C ARG A 286 -16.70 -6.48 -12.76
N LEU A 287 -15.50 -7.03 -12.91
CA LEU A 287 -15.23 -8.29 -13.60
C LEU A 287 -14.73 -9.32 -12.60
N ARG A 288 -15.33 -10.51 -12.63
CA ARG A 288 -14.84 -11.67 -11.88
C ARG A 288 -13.84 -12.45 -12.71
N PRO A 289 -12.91 -13.21 -12.09
CA PRO A 289 -11.99 -14.05 -12.83
C PRO A 289 -12.78 -15.09 -13.64
N ARG A 290 -12.39 -15.28 -14.89
CA ARG A 290 -12.98 -16.30 -15.79
C ARG A 290 -12.24 -17.61 -15.69
N ILE A 291 -10.92 -17.54 -15.56
CA ILE A 291 -10.03 -18.69 -15.46
C ILE A 291 -9.09 -18.42 -14.28
N VAL A 292 -8.86 -19.44 -13.46
CA VAL A 292 -7.82 -19.44 -12.44
C VAL A 292 -6.85 -20.55 -12.77
N LEU A 293 -5.56 -20.23 -12.84
CA LEU A 293 -4.49 -21.19 -13.00
C LEU A 293 -3.71 -21.30 -11.70
N ARG A 294 -3.43 -22.52 -11.26
CA ARG A 294 -2.44 -22.82 -10.22
C ARG A 294 -1.30 -23.61 -10.85
N ASN A 295 -0.07 -23.13 -10.73
CA ASN A 295 1.10 -23.76 -11.37
C ASN A 295 0.91 -24.00 -12.88
N ASN A 296 0.34 -23.03 -13.60
CA ASN A 296 0.01 -23.08 -15.03
C ASN A 296 -1.02 -24.16 -15.45
N GLN A 297 -1.77 -24.72 -14.50
CA GLN A 297 -2.89 -25.63 -14.77
C GLN A 297 -4.20 -24.99 -14.30
N GLU A 298 -5.27 -25.17 -15.07
CA GLU A 298 -6.60 -24.70 -14.66
C GLU A 298 -7.01 -25.31 -13.32
N ASP A 299 -7.42 -24.45 -12.39
CA ASP A 299 -7.87 -24.80 -11.06
C ASP A 299 -9.34 -24.36 -10.91
N SER A 300 -10.25 -25.25 -11.33
CA SER A 300 -11.69 -24.98 -11.28
C SER A 300 -12.23 -24.85 -9.86
N GLU A 301 -11.56 -25.47 -8.88
CA GLU A 301 -11.93 -25.36 -7.48
C GLU A 301 -11.59 -23.97 -6.94
N ALA A 302 -10.36 -23.49 -7.18
CA ALA A 302 -9.97 -22.13 -6.81
C ALA A 302 -10.85 -21.06 -7.50
N LEU A 303 -11.20 -21.26 -8.78
CA LEU A 303 -12.17 -20.41 -9.47
C LEU A 303 -13.53 -20.42 -8.75
N ALA A 304 -14.08 -21.59 -8.41
CA ALA A 304 -15.37 -21.68 -7.73
C ALA A 304 -15.35 -20.99 -6.35
N LEU A 305 -14.24 -21.09 -5.61
CA LEU A 305 -14.06 -20.41 -4.33
C LEU A 305 -14.06 -18.89 -4.48
N LEU A 306 -13.38 -18.34 -5.49
CA LEU A 306 -13.32 -16.90 -5.72
C LEU A 306 -14.62 -16.31 -6.30
N LEU A 307 -15.50 -17.13 -6.88
CA LEU A 307 -16.80 -16.68 -7.40
C LEU A 307 -17.91 -16.62 -6.33
N ASP A 308 -17.71 -17.25 -5.16
CA ASP A 308 -18.64 -17.28 -4.05
C ASP A 308 -18.02 -16.62 -2.81
N SER A 309 -18.41 -15.38 -2.51
CA SER A 309 -17.87 -14.61 -1.38
C SER A 309 -18.19 -15.18 0.01
N SER A 310 -19.05 -16.20 0.10
CA SER A 310 -19.26 -16.98 1.33
C SER A 310 -18.19 -18.04 1.57
N LYS A 311 -17.38 -18.33 0.54
CA LYS A 311 -16.22 -19.23 0.56
C LYS A 311 -14.92 -18.44 0.64
N VAL A 312 -13.82 -19.16 0.84
CA VAL A 312 -12.48 -18.59 0.92
C VAL A 312 -11.50 -19.48 0.16
N LEU A 313 -10.61 -18.84 -0.60
CA LEU A 313 -9.39 -19.45 -1.10
C LEU A 313 -8.28 -19.22 -0.07
N VAL A 314 -7.70 -20.31 0.44
CA VAL A 314 -6.56 -20.24 1.35
C VAL A 314 -5.26 -20.43 0.56
N THR A 315 -4.31 -19.53 0.74
CA THR A 315 -2.97 -19.66 0.17
C THR A 315 -1.94 -19.82 1.28
N LEU A 316 -0.88 -20.58 0.99
CA LEU A 316 0.27 -20.77 1.87
C LEU A 316 1.53 -20.16 1.24
N PRO A 317 2.61 -19.95 2.03
CA PRO A 317 3.85 -19.39 1.52
C PRO A 317 4.33 -20.08 0.23
N GLY A 318 4.54 -19.25 -0.80
CA GLY A 318 4.99 -19.63 -2.14
C GLY A 318 3.92 -20.13 -3.09
N ASP A 319 2.65 -20.19 -2.69
CA ASP A 319 1.56 -20.41 -3.65
C ASP A 319 1.46 -19.26 -4.65
N THR A 320 1.11 -19.60 -5.90
CA THR A 320 0.95 -18.65 -7.01
C THR A 320 -0.29 -19.02 -7.81
N TYR A 321 -1.13 -18.02 -8.08
CA TYR A 321 -2.32 -18.15 -8.91
C TYR A 321 -2.28 -17.11 -10.03
N THR A 322 -2.69 -17.50 -11.24
CA THR A 322 -2.93 -16.56 -12.34
C THR A 322 -4.44 -16.46 -12.57
N LEU A 323 -4.98 -15.26 -12.48
CA LEU A 323 -6.38 -14.93 -12.68
C LEU A 323 -6.53 -14.22 -14.02
N ALA A 324 -7.36 -14.77 -14.91
CA ALA A 324 -7.60 -14.19 -16.22
C ALA A 324 -9.00 -13.56 -16.30
N TYR A 325 -9.07 -12.34 -16.83
CA TYR A 325 -10.28 -11.54 -16.97
C TYR A 325 -10.46 -11.14 -18.44
N ASN A 326 -11.70 -11.20 -18.92
CA ASN A 326 -12.06 -10.69 -20.25
C ASN A 326 -12.59 -9.26 -20.10
N LEU A 327 -11.95 -8.32 -20.79
CA LEU A 327 -12.46 -6.95 -20.90
C LEU A 327 -13.69 -6.90 -21.81
N PRO A 328 -14.65 -6.00 -21.56
CA PRO A 328 -15.74 -5.78 -22.49
C PRO A 328 -15.25 -5.09 -23.77
N ASP A 329 -15.81 -5.46 -24.93
CA ASP A 329 -15.47 -4.84 -26.22
C ASP A 329 -16.18 -3.49 -26.46
N SER A 330 -16.81 -2.92 -25.43
CA SER A 330 -17.65 -1.72 -25.54
C SER A 330 -16.84 -0.43 -25.66
N TYR A 331 -15.57 -0.46 -25.24
CA TYR A 331 -14.66 0.69 -25.26
C TYR A 331 -13.28 0.27 -25.77
N PRO A 332 -12.53 1.20 -26.39
CA PRO A 332 -11.21 0.89 -26.92
C PRO A 332 -10.18 0.61 -25.83
N ASP A 333 -10.35 1.20 -24.63
CA ASP A 333 -9.42 1.05 -23.52
C ASP A 333 -10.07 1.33 -22.16
N TYR A 334 -9.42 0.85 -21.10
CA TYR A 334 -9.88 0.92 -19.72
C TYR A 334 -8.74 1.32 -18.79
N GLU A 335 -9.05 2.09 -17.75
CA GLU A 335 -8.22 2.14 -16.55
C GLU A 335 -8.57 0.94 -15.66
N LEU A 336 -7.55 0.32 -15.05
CA LEU A 336 -7.66 -0.94 -14.33
C LEU A 336 -7.42 -0.73 -12.84
N PHE A 337 -8.29 -1.29 -12.00
CA PHE A 337 -8.13 -1.32 -10.55
C PHE A 337 -8.40 -2.73 -10.04
N LEU A 338 -7.57 -3.22 -9.13
CA LEU A 338 -7.77 -4.49 -8.46
C LEU A 338 -8.69 -4.27 -7.27
N GLU A 339 -9.80 -5.01 -7.18
CA GLU A 339 -10.60 -5.06 -5.96
C GLU A 339 -10.42 -6.40 -5.28
N SER A 340 -9.69 -6.42 -4.18
CA SER A 340 -9.44 -7.65 -3.41
C SER A 340 -10.12 -7.58 -2.05
N ARG A 341 -10.50 -8.73 -1.51
CA ARG A 341 -11.03 -8.81 -0.14
C ARG A 341 -10.55 -10.05 0.54
N GLY A 342 -10.07 -9.89 1.76
CA GLY A 342 -9.54 -10.98 2.54
C GLY A 342 -8.89 -10.48 3.81
N TYR A 343 -8.20 -11.40 4.47
CA TYR A 343 -7.31 -11.11 5.57
C TYR A 343 -6.12 -12.06 5.50
N TYR A 344 -5.06 -11.75 6.23
CA TYR A 344 -3.92 -12.65 6.38
C TYR A 344 -3.61 -12.88 7.86
N LEU A 345 -3.00 -14.03 8.14
CA LEU A 345 -2.53 -14.40 9.46
C LEU A 345 -1.02 -14.54 9.43
N GLU A 346 -0.36 -13.63 10.14
CA GLU A 346 1.10 -13.58 10.25
C GLU A 346 1.64 -14.81 10.99
N TRP A 347 2.66 -15.48 10.43
CA TRP A 347 3.29 -16.60 11.12
C TRP A 347 4.35 -16.08 12.08
N ILE A 348 4.12 -16.33 13.36
CA ILE A 348 4.95 -15.84 14.44
C ILE A 348 6.28 -16.59 14.44
N ARG A 349 7.36 -15.83 14.31
CA ARG A 349 8.72 -16.37 14.17
C ARG A 349 9.29 -16.65 15.55
N LYS A 350 10.14 -17.69 15.66
CA LYS A 350 10.72 -18.11 16.94
C LYS A 350 11.53 -16.99 17.59
N GLU A 351 12.27 -16.26 16.77
CA GLU A 351 13.13 -15.14 17.15
C GLU A 351 12.32 -13.99 17.78
N TRP A 352 11.04 -13.83 17.42
CA TRP A 352 10.18 -12.80 17.99
C TRP A 352 9.68 -13.15 19.38
N ILE A 353 9.49 -14.44 19.67
CA ILE A 353 9.01 -14.91 20.97
C ILE A 353 10.02 -14.59 22.08
N ASP A 354 11.31 -14.59 21.77
CA ASP A 354 12.38 -14.24 22.70
C ASP A 354 12.31 -12.77 23.18
N GLU A 355 11.55 -11.91 22.48
CA GLU A 355 11.35 -10.50 22.81
C GLU A 355 10.02 -10.22 23.53
N GLN A 356 9.30 -11.26 23.98
CA GLN A 356 8.02 -11.11 24.68
C GLN A 356 8.13 -10.15 25.88
N ASP A 357 7.35 -9.06 25.86
CA ASP A 357 7.33 -8.05 26.92
C ASP A 357 5.93 -7.41 27.02
N PRO A 358 5.08 -7.90 27.95
CA PRO A 358 3.75 -7.35 28.15
C PRO A 358 3.73 -5.88 28.58
N MET A 359 4.83 -5.37 29.17
CA MET A 359 4.89 -4.00 29.65
C MET A 359 5.19 -3.03 28.51
N TYR A 360 6.08 -3.40 27.59
CA TYR A 360 6.26 -2.63 26.34
C TYR A 360 5.05 -2.73 25.43
N LEU A 361 4.38 -3.88 25.37
CA LEU A 361 3.10 -4.00 24.68
C LEU A 361 2.05 -3.04 25.29
N ALA A 362 1.95 -2.98 26.61
CA ALA A 362 1.05 -2.04 27.28
C ALA A 362 1.43 -0.57 26.99
N GLU A 363 2.72 -0.26 26.93
CA GLU A 363 3.21 1.08 26.58
C GLU A 363 2.78 1.49 25.16
N MET A 364 2.84 0.57 24.19
CA MET A 364 2.36 0.81 22.82
C MET A 364 0.88 1.24 22.77
N PHE A 365 0.03 0.66 23.61
CA PHE A 365 -1.41 0.97 23.62
C PHE A 365 -1.79 2.15 24.53
N LEU A 366 -1.09 2.32 25.65
CA LEU A 366 -1.46 3.31 26.68
C LEU A 366 -0.71 4.63 26.52
N THR A 367 0.53 4.59 26.04
CA THR A 367 1.40 5.76 25.88
C THR A 367 2.21 5.65 24.58
N PRO A 368 1.53 5.69 23.41
CA PRO A 368 2.13 5.39 22.12
C PRO A 368 3.30 6.32 21.75
N GLU A 369 3.27 7.60 22.16
CA GLU A 369 4.41 8.51 21.98
C GLU A 369 5.68 8.04 22.71
N SER A 370 5.54 7.51 23.93
CA SER A 370 6.66 6.94 24.68
C SER A 370 7.21 5.69 24.01
N ALA A 371 6.32 4.82 23.51
CA ALA A 371 6.71 3.64 22.75
C ALA A 371 7.48 4.00 21.48
N LEU A 372 7.01 4.99 20.71
CA LEU A 372 7.72 5.50 19.53
C LEU A 372 9.11 6.03 19.88
N ARG A 373 9.25 6.80 20.97
CA ARG A 373 10.58 7.29 21.44
C ARG A 373 11.51 6.15 21.84
N ARG A 374 10.96 5.11 22.48
CA ARG A 374 11.72 3.93 22.89
C ARG A 374 12.28 3.25 21.65
N MET A 375 11.41 2.88 20.70
CA MET A 375 11.77 2.12 19.49
C MET A 375 12.68 2.88 18.52
N THR A 376 12.79 4.21 18.64
CA THR A 376 13.61 5.05 17.75
C THR A 376 15.05 4.52 17.62
N LYS A 377 15.71 4.16 18.72
CA LYS A 377 17.13 3.76 18.68
C LYS A 377 17.30 2.42 17.98
N GLU A 378 16.40 1.49 18.22
CA GLU A 378 16.40 0.15 17.66
C GLU A 378 16.11 0.22 16.16
N PHE A 379 15.08 0.97 15.74
CA PHE A 379 14.75 1.15 14.34
C PHE A 379 15.88 1.82 13.55
N ASN A 380 16.45 2.92 14.05
CA ASN A 380 17.52 3.63 13.36
C ASN A 380 18.80 2.81 13.17
N ARG A 381 19.03 1.77 14.00
CA ARG A 381 20.16 0.83 13.80
C ARG A 381 19.97 -0.08 12.60
N VAL A 382 18.71 -0.37 12.23
CA VAL A 382 18.38 -1.35 11.19
C VAL A 382 17.79 -0.73 9.92
N GLU A 383 17.33 0.52 9.98
CA GLU A 383 16.64 1.22 8.88
C GLU A 383 17.42 1.13 7.56
N ALA A 384 18.70 1.46 7.57
CA ALA A 384 19.52 1.57 6.35
C ALA A 384 19.66 0.25 5.59
N GLN A 385 19.52 -0.89 6.26
CA GLN A 385 19.62 -2.22 5.65
C GLN A 385 18.24 -2.83 5.38
N MET A 386 17.17 -2.31 6.01
CA MET A 386 15.88 -3.00 6.11
C MET A 386 15.29 -3.37 4.74
N GLU A 387 15.33 -2.44 3.79
CA GLU A 387 14.87 -2.66 2.42
C GLU A 387 15.60 -3.80 1.71
N ASP A 388 16.93 -3.78 1.73
CA ASP A 388 17.73 -4.82 1.09
C ASP A 388 17.47 -6.19 1.72
N CYS A 389 17.22 -6.26 3.03
CA CYS A 389 16.88 -7.50 3.72
C CYS A 389 15.53 -8.03 3.24
N PHE A 390 14.57 -7.12 3.18
CA PHE A 390 13.18 -7.41 2.89
C PHE A 390 13.02 -7.95 1.47
N TRP A 391 13.56 -7.23 0.48
CA TRP A 391 13.49 -7.66 -0.93
C TRP A 391 14.24 -8.96 -1.19
N ARG A 392 15.31 -9.26 -0.45
CA ARG A 392 16.06 -10.53 -0.57
C ARG A 392 15.43 -11.70 0.16
N SER A 393 14.51 -11.44 1.09
CA SER A 393 13.89 -12.49 1.92
C SER A 393 12.53 -12.94 1.43
N ARG A 394 11.94 -12.28 0.42
CA ARG A 394 10.67 -12.69 -0.17
C ARG A 394 10.68 -14.17 -0.57
N TYR A 395 9.65 -14.88 -0.12
CA TYR A 395 9.50 -16.31 -0.36
C TYR A 395 9.08 -16.55 -1.81
N ALA A 396 9.79 -17.43 -2.51
CA ALA A 396 9.38 -17.96 -3.80
C ALA A 396 9.59 -19.47 -3.79
N LYS A 397 8.55 -20.25 -4.13
CA LYS A 397 8.74 -21.67 -4.46
C LYS A 397 9.57 -21.73 -5.74
N GLN A 398 10.73 -22.41 -5.66
CA GLN A 398 11.53 -22.77 -6.84
C GLN A 398 10.85 -23.88 -7.64
#